data_AF-A0A328HID9-F1
#
_entry.id   AF-A0A328HID9-F1
#
_cell.length_a   1.000
_cell.length_b   1.000
_cell.length_c   1.000
_cell.angle_alpha   90.00
_cell.angle_beta   90.00
_cell.angle_gamma   90.00
#
_symmetry.space_group_name_H-M   'P 1'
#
loop_
_entity.id
_entity.type
_entity.pdbx_description
1 polymer ?
#
loop_
_entity_poly.entity_id
_entity_poly.type
_entity_poly.pdbx_seq_one_letter_code
_entity_poly.pdbx_strand_id
1 'polypeptide(L)'
;MSSQIPDLPPTEAHAKADTTSLGDLLGEVTRDLSTLIRQEIELAKAELRQSGTRAGKGGGMLAGAGVAGHFVLLFLSIALWYALGELMGLGWSAVVVAVLWGIIAAILASIGRKELKAIKGMPQTMET
;
A
#
# COMPACT_ATOMS: atom_id res chain seq x y z
N MET A 1 75.05 -9.21 -12.41
CA MET A 1 74.40 -8.74 -11.16
C MET A 1 73.00 -9.34 -11.16
N SER A 2 72.83 -10.51 -10.56
CA SER A 2 71.55 -11.22 -10.53
C SER A 2 70.77 -10.76 -9.30
N SER A 3 69.71 -10.01 -9.53
CA SER A 3 68.80 -9.49 -8.51
C SER A 3 68.08 -10.65 -7.83
N GLN A 4 68.42 -10.93 -6.57
CA GLN A 4 67.62 -11.81 -5.72
C GLN A 4 66.28 -11.13 -5.44
N ILE A 5 65.20 -11.69 -6.01
CA ILE A 5 63.83 -11.34 -5.63
C ILE A 5 63.62 -11.91 -4.22
N PRO A 6 63.28 -11.10 -3.21
CA PRO A 6 62.97 -11.60 -1.87
C PRO A 6 61.73 -12.50 -1.94
N ASP A 7 61.85 -13.76 -1.49
CA ASP A 7 60.71 -14.65 -1.30
C ASP A 7 59.81 -14.03 -0.22
N LEU A 8 58.67 -13.48 -0.65
CA LEU A 8 57.67 -12.96 0.27
C LEU A 8 57.05 -14.14 1.04
N PRO A 9 56.90 -14.04 2.37
CA PRO A 9 56.26 -15.10 3.15
C PRO A 9 54.86 -15.37 2.57
N PRO A 10 54.44 -16.64 2.50
CA PRO A 10 53.13 -16.99 1.97
C PRO A 10 52.06 -16.18 2.71
N THR A 11 51.23 -15.47 1.96
CA THR A 11 50.14 -14.67 2.51
C THR A 11 49.24 -15.58 3.35
N GLU A 12 48.71 -15.12 4.48
CA GLU A 12 47.89 -15.95 5.39
C GLU A 12 46.73 -16.68 4.67
N ALA A 13 46.24 -16.14 3.56
CA ALA A 13 45.27 -16.77 2.68
C ALA A 13 45.77 -18.09 2.03
N HIS A 14 47.04 -18.18 1.64
CA HIS A 14 47.65 -19.40 1.08
C HIS A 14 47.85 -20.48 2.16
N ALA A 15 48.30 -20.09 3.35
CA ALA A 15 48.46 -21.01 4.48
C ALA A 15 47.11 -21.57 4.98
N LYS A 16 46.05 -20.75 4.95
CA LYS A 16 44.68 -21.18 5.27
C LYS A 16 44.11 -22.12 4.19
N ALA A 17 44.42 -21.88 2.92
CA ALA A 17 43.96 -22.73 1.80
C ALA A 17 44.61 -24.12 1.83
N ASP A 18 45.88 -24.24 2.23
CA ASP A 18 46.57 -25.53 2.37
C ASP A 18 46.09 -26.36 3.58
N THR A 19 45.43 -25.73 4.56
CA THR A 19 44.98 -26.37 5.81
C THR A 19 43.46 -26.52 5.93
N THR A 20 42.68 -25.85 5.08
CA THR A 20 41.21 -25.89 5.08
C THR A 20 40.74 -27.05 4.21
N SER A 21 39.95 -27.97 4.78
CA SER A 21 39.40 -29.07 4.00
C SER A 21 38.27 -28.58 3.09
N LEU A 22 37.98 -29.32 2.02
CA LEU A 22 36.78 -29.12 1.19
C LEU A 22 35.48 -29.09 2.02
N GLY A 23 35.44 -29.82 3.14
CA GLY A 23 34.30 -29.82 4.06
C GLY A 23 34.12 -28.49 4.80
N ASP A 24 35.23 -27.82 5.14
CA ASP A 24 35.21 -26.52 5.82
C ASP A 24 34.75 -25.40 4.87
N LEU A 25 35.20 -25.43 3.61
CA LEU A 25 34.74 -24.50 2.56
C LEU A 25 33.25 -24.66 2.23
N LEU A 26 32.76 -25.90 2.12
CA LEU A 26 31.34 -26.20 1.94
C LEU A 26 30.50 -25.73 3.14
N GLY A 27 31.03 -25.88 4.36
CA GLY A 27 30.43 -25.36 5.58
C GLY A 27 30.31 -23.83 5.58
N GLU A 28 31.36 -23.14 5.16
CA GLU A 28 31.40 -21.67 5.05
C GLU A 28 30.38 -21.16 4.02
N VAL A 29 30.37 -21.73 2.80
CA VAL A 29 29.39 -21.36 1.76
C VAL A 29 27.95 -21.63 2.19
N THR A 30 27.69 -22.76 2.86
CA THR A 30 26.34 -23.09 3.37
C THR A 30 25.90 -22.09 4.44
N ARG A 31 26.83 -21.65 5.29
CA ARG A 31 26.58 -20.65 6.33
C ARG A 31 26.32 -19.27 5.75
N ASP A 32 27.06 -18.89 4.71
CA ASP A 32 26.87 -17.61 4.01
C ASP A 32 25.53 -17.59 3.27
N LEU A 33 25.17 -18.68 2.58
CA LEU A 33 23.86 -18.81 1.94
C LEU A 33 22.71 -18.76 2.95
N SER A 34 22.85 -19.44 4.10
CA SER A 34 21.87 -19.37 5.20
C SER A 34 21.73 -17.95 5.74
N THR A 35 22.82 -17.19 5.76
CA THR A 35 22.84 -15.78 6.19
C THR A 35 22.13 -14.89 5.17
N LEU A 36 22.39 -15.05 3.87
CA LEU A 36 21.69 -14.34 2.81
C LEU A 36 20.19 -14.60 2.84
N ILE A 37 19.78 -15.87 2.90
CA ILE A 37 18.34 -16.23 2.97
C ILE A 37 17.66 -15.55 4.16
N ARG A 38 18.32 -15.51 5.33
CA ARG A 38 17.80 -14.80 6.50
C ARG A 38 17.70 -13.29 6.25
N GLN A 39 18.68 -12.69 5.59
CA GLN A 39 18.68 -11.26 5.25
C GLN A 39 17.55 -10.91 4.29
N GLU A 40 17.33 -11.70 3.24
CA GLU A 40 16.24 -11.50 2.28
C GLU A 40 14.88 -11.59 2.96
N ILE A 41 14.71 -12.51 3.91
CA ILE A 41 13.50 -12.62 4.72
C ILE A 41 13.32 -11.37 5.61
N GLU A 42 14.38 -10.90 6.27
CA GLU A 42 14.30 -9.70 7.11
C GLU A 42 14.05 -8.43 6.28
N LEU A 43 14.64 -8.34 5.09
CA LEU A 43 14.39 -7.26 4.14
C LEU A 43 12.94 -7.28 3.66
N ALA A 44 12.44 -8.44 3.22
CA ALA A 44 11.05 -8.60 2.80
C ALA A 44 10.08 -8.25 3.94
N LYS A 45 10.38 -8.67 5.19
CA LYS A 45 9.60 -8.26 6.36
C LYS A 45 9.65 -6.75 6.58
N ALA A 46 10.80 -6.10 6.41
CA ALA A 46 10.93 -4.66 6.55
C ALA A 46 10.10 -3.91 5.49
N GLU A 47 10.17 -4.35 4.23
CA GLU A 47 9.40 -3.79 3.12
C GLU A 47 7.90 -4.00 3.30
N LEU A 48 7.47 -5.18 3.74
CA LEU A 48 6.07 -5.47 4.09
C LEU A 48 5.57 -4.58 5.24
N ARG A 49 6.39 -4.37 6.28
CA ARG A 49 6.02 -3.45 7.38
C ARG A 49 5.93 -2.01 6.90
N GLN A 50 6.87 -1.56 6.08
CA GLN A 50 6.90 -0.20 5.57
C GLN A 50 5.72 0.06 4.62
N SER A 51 5.45 -0.85 3.70
CA SER A 51 4.30 -0.80 2.80
C SER A 51 2.98 -0.88 3.56
N GLY A 52 2.85 -1.82 4.51
CA GLY A 52 1.67 -1.94 5.38
C GLY A 52 1.42 -0.68 6.21
N THR A 53 2.45 -0.06 6.76
CA THR A 53 2.32 1.20 7.52
C THR A 53 1.87 2.36 6.61
N ARG A 54 2.45 2.48 5.42
CA ARG A 54 2.08 3.51 4.44
C ARG A 54 0.65 3.31 3.95
N ALA A 55 0.27 2.09 3.60
CA ALA A 55 -1.09 1.73 3.21
C ALA A 55 -2.08 1.96 4.35
N GLY A 56 -1.72 1.58 5.59
CA GLY A 56 -2.54 1.81 6.78
C GLY A 56 -2.75 3.28 7.08
N LYS A 57 -1.70 4.10 7.02
CA LYS A 57 -1.81 5.56 7.17
C LYS A 57 -2.66 6.17 6.06
N GLY A 58 -2.42 5.78 4.81
CA GLY A 58 -3.21 6.23 3.65
C GLY A 58 -4.69 5.88 3.78
N GLY A 59 -4.99 4.61 4.08
CA GLY A 59 -6.35 4.12 4.31
C GLY A 59 -7.01 4.83 5.49
N GLY A 60 -6.30 5.03 6.60
CA GLY A 60 -6.79 5.77 7.76
C GLY A 60 -7.10 7.23 7.45
N MET A 61 -6.25 7.92 6.70
CA MET A 61 -6.50 9.30 6.25
C MET A 61 -7.71 9.38 5.32
N LEU A 62 -7.88 8.44 4.38
CA LEU A 62 -9.05 8.40 3.50
C LEU A 62 -10.35 8.09 4.27
N ALA A 63 -10.30 7.16 5.23
CA ALA A 63 -11.44 6.90 6.10
C ALA A 63 -11.82 8.14 6.92
N GLY A 64 -10.83 8.80 7.53
CA GLY A 64 -11.03 10.05 8.26
C GLY A 64 -11.59 11.17 7.38
N ALA A 65 -11.07 11.32 6.14
CA ALA A 65 -11.58 12.28 5.17
C ALA A 65 -13.04 11.98 4.77
N GLY A 66 -13.41 10.70 4.63
CA GLY A 66 -14.79 10.30 4.40
C GLY A 66 -15.74 10.73 5.52
N VAL A 67 -15.34 10.49 6.78
CA VAL A 67 -16.12 10.91 7.97
C VAL A 67 -16.21 12.44 8.04
N ALA A 68 -15.08 13.14 7.89
CA ALA A 68 -15.06 14.60 7.91
C ALA A 68 -15.91 15.20 6.78
N GLY A 69 -15.82 14.65 5.56
CA GLY A 69 -16.64 15.05 4.42
C GLY A 69 -18.13 14.84 4.67
N HIS A 70 -18.52 13.74 5.35
CA HIS A 70 -19.91 13.53 5.75
C HIS A 70 -20.42 14.62 6.69
N PHE A 71 -19.64 15.01 7.70
CA PHE A 71 -20.01 16.11 8.60
C PHE A 71 -20.07 17.46 7.89
N VAL A 72 -19.17 17.73 6.95
CA VAL A 72 -19.23 18.95 6.13
C VAL A 72 -20.55 18.99 5.34
N LEU A 73 -20.94 17.90 4.68
CA LEU A 73 -22.20 17.81 3.94
C LEU A 73 -23.42 17.98 4.87
N LEU A 74 -23.37 17.40 6.07
CA LEU A 74 -24.42 17.57 7.07
C LEU A 74 -24.58 19.03 7.49
N PHE A 75 -23.50 19.69 7.89
CA PHE A 75 -23.56 21.09 8.32
C PHE A 75 -23.92 22.04 7.19
N LEU A 76 -23.44 21.80 5.96
CA LEU A 76 -23.88 22.56 4.78
C LEU A 76 -25.37 22.38 4.51
N SER A 77 -25.91 21.18 4.71
CA SER A 77 -27.35 20.93 4.54
C SER A 77 -28.19 21.68 5.57
N ILE A 78 -27.75 21.70 6.84
CA ILE A 78 -28.42 22.46 7.91
C ILE A 78 -28.32 23.96 7.63
N ALA A 79 -27.13 24.45 7.26
CA ALA A 79 -26.93 25.86 6.93
C ALA A 79 -27.79 26.28 5.73
N LEU A 80 -27.86 25.46 4.69
CA LEU A 80 -28.71 25.71 3.52
C LEU A 80 -30.19 25.72 3.90
N TRP A 81 -30.63 24.78 4.74
CA TRP A 81 -31.99 24.74 5.25
C TRP A 81 -32.33 26.01 6.03
N TYR A 82 -31.50 26.44 6.97
CA TYR A 82 -31.75 27.69 7.71
C TYR A 82 -31.73 28.91 6.79
N ALA A 83 -30.76 29.01 5.89
CA ALA A 83 -30.63 30.13 4.96
C ALA A 83 -31.86 30.27 4.05
N LEU A 84 -32.34 29.17 3.48
CA LEU A 84 -33.58 29.17 2.68
C LEU A 84 -34.82 29.38 3.57
N GLY A 85 -34.78 28.90 4.81
CA GLY A 85 -35.83 29.10 5.81
C GLY A 85 -36.17 30.57 6.05
N GLU A 86 -35.17 31.45 6.03
CA GLU A 86 -35.36 32.91 6.15
C GLU A 86 -36.10 33.53 4.94
N LEU A 87 -36.03 32.88 3.77
CA LEU A 87 -36.62 33.40 2.53
C LEU A 87 -38.04 32.86 2.27
N MET A 88 -38.30 31.60 2.60
CA MET A 88 -39.55 30.89 2.24
C MET A 88 -40.18 30.08 3.37
N GLY A 89 -39.62 30.14 4.58
CA GLY A 89 -40.04 29.35 5.73
C GLY A 89 -39.38 27.97 5.80
N LEU A 90 -39.18 27.48 7.02
CA LEU A 90 -38.48 26.22 7.29
C LEU A 90 -39.14 25.00 6.64
N GLY A 91 -40.48 24.99 6.50
CA GLY A 91 -41.21 23.88 5.88
C GLY A 91 -40.86 23.70 4.40
N TRP A 92 -41.00 24.77 3.59
CA TRP A 92 -40.68 24.72 2.17
C TRP A 92 -39.19 24.57 1.92
N SER A 93 -38.35 25.16 2.77
CA SER A 93 -36.92 24.94 2.68
C SER A 93 -36.53 23.47 2.89
N ALA A 94 -37.18 22.76 3.82
CA ALA A 94 -36.91 21.34 4.04
C ALA A 94 -37.22 20.52 2.77
N VAL A 95 -38.32 20.83 2.08
CA VAL A 95 -38.71 20.20 0.82
C VAL A 95 -37.64 20.43 -0.26
N VAL A 96 -37.14 21.67 -0.39
CA VAL A 96 -36.09 22.00 -1.37
C VAL A 96 -34.80 21.22 -1.09
N VAL A 97 -34.35 21.18 0.17
CA VAL A 97 -33.15 20.43 0.56
C VAL A 97 -33.35 18.92 0.36
N ALA A 98 -34.55 18.40 0.63
CA ALA A 98 -34.89 16.99 0.40
C ALA A 98 -34.87 16.63 -1.09
N VAL A 99 -35.43 17.48 -1.96
CA VAL A 99 -35.39 17.28 -3.42
C VAL A 99 -33.94 17.31 -3.93
N LEU A 100 -33.13 18.26 -3.46
CA LEU A 100 -31.71 18.34 -3.80
C LEU A 100 -30.97 17.05 -3.45
N TRP A 101 -31.14 16.54 -2.23
CA TRP A 101 -30.54 15.25 -1.83
C TRP A 101 -31.11 14.07 -2.59
N GLY A 102 -32.40 14.09 -2.93
CA GLY A 102 -33.05 13.08 -3.77
C GLY A 102 -32.42 13.00 -5.16
N ILE A 103 -32.11 14.13 -5.79
CA ILE A 103 -31.41 14.19 -7.08
C ILE A 103 -30.00 13.62 -6.94
N ILE A 104 -29.25 14.05 -5.92
CA ILE A 104 -27.89 13.52 -5.67
C ILE A 104 -27.93 12.00 -5.48
N ALA A 105 -28.86 11.50 -4.66
CA ALA A 105 -29.04 10.06 -4.42
C ALA A 105 -29.39 9.30 -5.70
N ALA A 106 -30.27 9.83 -6.55
CA ALA A 106 -30.62 9.22 -7.82
C ALA A 106 -29.41 9.12 -8.77
N ILE A 107 -28.58 10.17 -8.84
CA ILE A 107 -27.35 10.17 -9.65
C ILE A 107 -26.35 9.14 -9.10
N LEU A 108 -26.06 9.17 -7.79
CA LEU A 108 -25.13 8.23 -7.16
C LEU A 108 -25.60 6.78 -7.33
N ALA A 109 -26.88 6.50 -7.14
CA ALA A 109 -27.44 5.18 -7.35
C ALA A 109 -27.34 4.74 -8.82
N SER A 110 -27.50 5.66 -9.78
CA SER A 110 -27.34 5.37 -11.20
C SER A 110 -25.90 5.03 -11.55
N ILE A 111 -24.93 5.83 -11.08
CA ILE A 111 -23.49 5.59 -11.27
C ILE A 111 -23.09 4.27 -10.61
N GLY A 112 -23.45 4.06 -9.34
CA GLY A 112 -23.14 2.82 -8.62
C GLY A 112 -23.72 1.59 -9.32
N ARG A 113 -24.94 1.66 -9.85
CA ARG A 113 -25.50 0.57 -10.67
C ARG A 113 -24.71 0.32 -11.95
N LYS A 114 -24.17 1.36 -12.61
CA LYS A 114 -23.34 1.22 -13.82
C LYS A 114 -22.01 0.54 -13.49
N GLU A 115 -21.33 0.99 -12.44
CA GLU A 115 -20.05 0.40 -12.00
C GLU A 115 -20.22 -1.07 -11.60
N LEU A 116 -21.27 -1.41 -10.83
CA LEU A 116 -21.57 -2.79 -10.46
C LEU A 116 -21.90 -3.67 -11.68
N LYS A 117 -22.54 -3.11 -12.71
CA LYS A 117 -22.79 -3.82 -13.98
C LYS A 117 -21.50 -4.02 -14.78
N ALA A 118 -20.59 -3.05 -14.78
CA ALA A 118 -19.30 -3.14 -15.45
C ALA A 118 -18.43 -4.25 -14.84
N ILE A 119 -18.44 -4.39 -13.51
CA ILE A 119 -17.71 -5.46 -12.80
C ILE A 119 -18.29 -6.85 -13.14
N LYS A 120 -19.62 -6.95 -13.34
CA LYS A 120 -20.28 -8.21 -13.78
C LYS A 120 -20.03 -8.57 -15.24
N GLY A 121 -19.36 -7.71 -16.02
CA GLY A 121 -18.96 -7.96 -17.40
C GLY A 121 -17.58 -8.61 -17.58
N MET A 122 -17.01 -9.26 -16.55
CA MET A 122 -15.85 -10.14 -16.75
C MET A 122 -16.23 -11.30 -17.68
N PRO A 123 -15.35 -11.66 -18.64
CA PRO A 123 -15.72 -12.33 -19.87
C PRO A 123 -16.31 -13.71 -19.60
N GLN A 124 -17.39 -14.02 -20.31
CA GLN A 124 -17.75 -15.41 -20.55
C GLN A 124 -16.65 -16.02 -21.43
N THR A 125 -15.59 -16.53 -20.81
CA THR A 125 -14.81 -17.62 -21.41
C THR A 125 -15.71 -18.86 -21.42
N MET A 126 -16.75 -18.82 -22.24
CA MET A 126 -17.31 -20.03 -22.80
C MET A 126 -16.42 -20.38 -23.98
N GLU A 127 -15.81 -21.55 -23.85
CA GLU A 127 -15.27 -22.42 -24.90
C GLU A 127 -15.23 -21.84 -26.33
N THR A 128 -14.01 -21.72 -26.86
CA THR A 128 -13.64 -22.41 -28.10
C THR A 128 -12.13 -22.59 -28.15
#